data_AF-A0A8C3CA44-F1
#
_entry.id   AF-A0A8C3CA44-F1
#
_cell.length_a   1.000
_cell.length_b   1.000
_cell.length_c   1.000
_cell.angle_alpha   90.00
_cell.angle_beta   90.00
_cell.angle_gamma   90.00
#
_symmetry.space_group_name_H-M   'P 1'
#
loop_
_entity.id
_entity.type
_entity.pdbx_description
1 polymer ?
#
loop_
_entity_poly.entity_id
_entity_poly.type
_entity_poly.pdbx_seq_one_letter_code
_entity_poly.pdbx_strand_id
1 'polypeptide(L)' 'MSVVQEANKQHVRCQKCLEFGHWTYECTGKRKYLHRPSRTAQLAKVLKEKEKRLLLQQSSMYAHWCSSLVT' A
#
# COMPACT_ATOMS: atom_id res chain seq x y z
N MET A 1 -10.79 -38.66 -16.42
CA MET A 1 -9.55 -38.04 -15.90
C MET A 1 -9.40 -36.62 -16.43
N SER A 2 -10.31 -35.70 -16.09
CA SER A 2 -10.43 -34.41 -16.82
C SER A 2 -10.73 -33.18 -15.93
N VAL A 3 -10.53 -33.25 -14.62
CA VAL A 3 -10.88 -32.13 -13.69
C VAL A 3 -9.66 -31.37 -13.16
N VAL A 4 -8.43 -31.81 -13.48
CA VAL A 4 -7.21 -31.26 -12.86
C VAL A 4 -6.73 -29.97 -13.55
N GLN A 5 -7.08 -29.74 -14.82
CA GLN A 5 -6.59 -28.60 -15.60
C GLN A 5 -7.37 -27.29 -15.35
N GLU A 6 -8.70 -27.34 -15.24
CA GLU A 6 -9.52 -26.15 -14.94
C GLU A 6 -9.26 -25.57 -13.54
N ALA A 7 -9.04 -26.43 -12.53
CA ALA A 7 -8.83 -25.99 -11.15
C ALA A 7 -7.56 -25.13 -10.98
N ASN A 8 -6.55 -25.33 -11.83
CA ASN A 8 -5.28 -24.61 -11.72
C ASN A 8 -5.37 -23.15 -12.24
N LYS A 9 -6.29 -22.88 -13.17
CA LYS A 9 -6.43 -21.53 -13.77
C LYS A 9 -7.01 -20.50 -12.80
N GLN A 10 -7.74 -20.94 -11.77
CA GLN A 10 -8.32 -20.03 -10.77
C GLN A 10 -7.27 -19.32 -9.92
N HIS A 11 -6.09 -19.93 -9.72
CA HIS A 11 -5.04 -19.37 -8.86
C HIS A 11 -3.96 -18.58 -9.63
N VAL A 12 -3.85 -18.76 -10.95
CA VAL A 12 -2.84 -18.02 -11.71
C VAL A 12 -3.21 -16.54 -11.80
N ARG A 13 -2.26 -15.67 -11.44
CA ARG A 13 -2.37 -14.22 -11.61
C ARG A 13 -1.68 -13.81 -12.91
N CYS A 14 -2.41 -13.17 -13.80
CA CYS A 14 -1.87 -12.64 -15.05
C CYS A 14 -0.94 -11.44 -14.78
N GLN A 15 0.28 -11.46 -15.35
CA GLN A 15 1.26 -10.36 -15.17
C GLN A 15 0.86 -9.07 -15.89
N LYS A 16 -0.06 -9.15 -16.87
CA LYS A 16 -0.45 -8.05 -17.76
C LYS A 16 -1.57 -7.20 -17.17
N CYS A 17 -2.66 -7.83 -16.72
CA CYS A 17 -3.82 -7.15 -16.13
C CYS A 17 -3.88 -7.26 -14.59
N LEU A 18 -3.08 -8.14 -13.98
CA LEU A 18 -3.05 -8.42 -12.54
C LEU A 18 -4.30 -9.13 -11.99
N GLU A 19 -5.15 -9.67 -12.87
CA GLU A 19 -6.34 -10.46 -12.52
C GLU A 19 -6.04 -11.96 -12.45
N PHE A 20 -6.93 -12.71 -11.81
CA PHE A 20 -6.85 -14.17 -11.72
C PHE A 20 -7.67 -14.85 -12.81
N GLY A 21 -7.41 -16.13 -13.10
CA GLY A 21 -8.26 -16.92 -13.99
C GLY A 21 -7.66 -17.25 -15.35
N HIS A 22 -6.50 -16.69 -15.71
CA HIS A 22 -5.88 -16.91 -17.01
C HIS A 22 -4.36 -16.71 -17.01
N TRP A 23 -3.70 -17.35 -17.97
CA TRP A 23 -2.27 -17.16 -18.22
C TRP A 23 -2.01 -15.89 -19.04
N THR A 24 -0.81 -15.32 -18.90
CA THR A 24 -0.42 -14.06 -19.56
C THR A 24 -0.56 -14.10 -21.10
N TYR A 25 -0.43 -15.28 -21.72
CA TYR A 25 -0.57 -15.45 -23.17
C TYR A 25 -2.03 -15.39 -23.66
N GLU A 26 -3.01 -15.72 -22.81
CA GLU A 26 -4.46 -15.64 -23.12
C GLU A 26 -5.04 -14.25 -22.82
N CYS A 27 -4.24 -13.36 -22.21
CA CYS A 27 -4.71 -12.06 -21.74
C CYS A 27 -4.97 -11.08 -22.90
N THR A 28 -6.25 -10.86 -23.18
CA THR A 28 -6.77 -9.84 -24.11
C THR A 28 -6.78 -8.43 -23.52
N GLY A 29 -6.68 -8.31 -22.18
CA GLY A 29 -6.65 -7.02 -21.48
C GLY A 29 -5.43 -6.15 -21.81
N LYS A 30 -5.60 -4.83 -21.68
CA LYS A 30 -4.51 -3.84 -21.74
C LYS A 30 -3.64 -3.94 -20.47
N ARG A 31 -2.36 -3.54 -20.59
CA ARG A 31 -1.45 -3.51 -19.44
C ARG A 31 -1.93 -2.49 -18.41
N LYS A 32 -2.22 -2.94 -17.19
CA LYS A 32 -2.57 -2.05 -16.08
C LYS A 32 -1.26 -1.48 -15.50
N TYR A 33 -1.03 -0.19 -15.69
CA TYR A 33 0.09 0.48 -15.03
C TYR A 33 -0.29 0.78 -13.58
N LEU A 34 0.32 0.07 -12.63
CA LEU A 34 0.22 0.40 -11.23
C LEU A 34 1.39 1.32 -10.87
N HIS A 35 1.11 2.50 -10.31
CA HIS A 35 2.16 3.40 -9.86
C HIS A 35 2.96 2.75 -8.73
N ARG A 36 4.25 2.49 -8.99
CA ARG A 36 5.19 2.00 -7.98
C ARG A 36 5.96 3.19 -7.39
N PRO A 37 5.81 3.52 -6.09
CA PRO A 37 6.59 4.59 -5.50
C PRO A 37 8.08 4.20 -5.46
N SER A 38 8.96 5.18 -5.70
CA SER A 38 10.40 4.99 -5.52
C SER A 38 10.73 4.75 -4.05
N ARG A 39 11.90 4.13 -3.79
CA ARG A 39 12.42 3.98 -2.42
C ARG A 39 12.52 5.32 -1.69
N THR A 40 12.93 6.38 -2.40
CA THR A 40 13.02 7.73 -1.85
C THR A 40 11.65 8.31 -1.52
N ALA A 41 10.63 8.10 -2.37
CA ALA A 41 9.27 8.53 -2.10
C ALA A 41 8.66 7.81 -0.89
N GLN A 42 8.96 6.51 -0.73
CA GLN A 42 8.55 5.76 0.47
C GLN A 42 9.24 6.31 1.72
N LEU A 43 10.55 6.52 1.68
CA LEU A 43 11.31 7.07 2.81
C LEU A 43 10.81 8.47 3.20
N ALA A 44 10.56 9.34 2.22
CA ALA A 44 10.04 10.69 2.46
C ALA A 44 8.67 10.67 3.16
N LYS A 45 7.78 9.73 2.79
CA LYS A 45 6.49 9.55 3.48
C LYS A 45 6.70 9.17 4.95
N VAL A 46 7.58 8.21 5.23
CA VAL A 46 7.90 7.78 6.60
C VAL A 46 8.49 8.92 7.43
N LEU A 47 9.39 9.72 6.85
CA LEU A 47 10.00 10.86 7.55
C LEU A 47 8.97 11.93 7.89
N LYS A 48 8.08 12.28 6.95
CA LYS A 48 6.99 13.25 7.19
C LYS A 48 6.01 12.78 8.26
N GLU A 49 5.70 11.48 8.29
CA GLU A 49 4.82 10.93 9.31
C GLU A 49 5.45 10.98 10.70
N LYS A 50 6.75 10.69 10.79
CA LYS A 50 7.51 10.83 12.05
C LYS A 50 7.53 12.27 12.55
N GLU A 51 7.82 13.22 11.67
CA GLU A 51 7.81 14.65 12.00
C GLU A 51 6.44 15.10 12.51
N LYS A 52 5.36 14.74 11.81
CA LYS A 52 3.99 15.05 12.25
C LYS A 52 3.68 14.47 13.64
N ARG A 53 4.12 13.24 13.92
CA ARG A 53 3.94 12.61 15.22
C ARG A 53 4.67 13.35 16.33
N LEU A 54 5.91 13.79 16.08
CA LEU A 54 6.68 14.57 17.04
C LEU A 54 6.03 15.93 17.30
N LEU A 55 5.54 16.61 16.27
CA LEU A 55 4.83 17.87 16.41
C LEU A 55 3.54 17.72 17.22
N LEU A 56 2.77 16.64 16.98
CA LEU A 56 1.57 16.32 17.76
C LEU A 56 1.90 15.99 19.22
N GLN A 57 2.99 15.26 19.47
CA GLN A 57 3.44 14.97 20.83
C GLN A 57 3.87 16.25 21.55
N GLN A 58 4.60 17.13 20.85
CA GLN A 58 5.05 18.39 21.40
C GLN A 58 3.87 19.33 21.70
N SER A 59 2.90 19.44 20.80
CA SER A 59 1.70 20.25 21.03
C SER A 59 0.84 19.70 22.18
N SER A 60 0.70 18.37 22.27
CA SER A 60 0.04 17.71 23.41
C SER A 60 0.79 18.00 24.72
N MET A 61 2.12 17.88 24.74
CA MET A 61 2.92 18.21 25.92
C MET A 61 2.72 19.67 26.35
N TYR A 62 2.76 20.61 25.41
CA TYR A 62 2.51 22.02 25.70
C TYR A 62 1.09 22.29 26.19
N ALA A 63 0.07 21.63 25.62
CA ALA A 63 -1.30 21.77 26.06
C ALA A 63 -1.49 21.29 27.52
N HIS A 64 -0.93 20.13 27.86
CA HIS A 64 -0.96 19.60 29.23
C HIS A 64 -0.21 20.51 30.20
N TRP A 65 0.94 21.06 29.79
CA TRP A 65 1.71 21.99 30.59
C TRP A 65 0.95 23.30 30.85
N CYS A 66 0.34 23.91 29.81
CA CYS A 66 -0.48 25.11 29.97
C CYS A 66 -1.68 24.89 30.90
N SER A 67 -2.37 23.74 30.81
CA SER A 67 -3.48 23.43 31.72
C SER A 67 -3.04 23.36 33.18
N SER A 68 -1.81 22.89 33.45
CA SER A 68 -1.25 22.80 34.79
C SER A 68 -0.75 24.13 35.36
N LEU A 69 -0.54 25.17 34.55
CA LEU A 69 -0.16 26.51 35.02
C LEU A 69 -1.37 27.41 35.34
N VAL A 70 -2.56 27.04 34.88
CA VAL A 70 -3.80 27.81 35.07
C VAL A 70 -4.68 27.24 36.20
N THR A 71 -4.23 26.16 36.85
CA THR A 71 -4.81 25.59 38.09
C THR A 71 -3.97 25.99 39.29
#